data_AF-A0A0F9D6G5-F1
#
_entry.id   AF-A0A0F9D6G5-F1
#
_cell.length_a   1.000
_cell.length_b   1.000
_cell.length_c   1.000
_cell.angle_alpha   90.00
_cell.angle_beta   90.00
_cell.angle_gamma   90.00
#
_symmetry.space_group_name_H-M   'P 1'
#
loop_
_entity.id
_entity.type
_entity.pdbx_description
1 polymer ?
#
loop_
_entity_poly.entity_id
_entity_poly.type
_entity_poly.pdbx_seq_one_letter_code
_entity_poly.pdbx_strand_id
1 'polypeptide(L)'
;MTRTRGIVSNRHNTGRPILDIIASPMLNETVPAESLGKAGGNRFIWFACLTCGLPRWIKNKPVYKSILHCPHCQKRFRDCRKYKPDSKNSLHKTVLATATLRIGDVIRGTDIGRQNKIHVWLACPECSKHPHWVRKRNPLRGNLCPECANKPEHKPGGVKCGTWRGGRHANHEGYMVVRILSNSPFYSMSQRGGILEHRLVMAQHLGRCLHSWEIIHHKHTKFPRGSTKDKQDNRLDNLELIQVPLKHVAIIELEKKAVYLLEQVDKLKVEVKLQKWQIRELTEQTRVLSTSLKRVGAS
;
A
#
# COMPACT_ATOMS: atom_id res chain seq x y z
N MET A 1 -6.36 59.97 52.64
CA MET A 1 -5.04 59.30 52.62
C MET A 1 -4.85 58.61 51.28
N THR A 2 -4.41 59.37 50.29
CA THR A 2 -4.24 58.98 48.88
C THR A 2 -2.76 58.66 48.64
N ARG A 3 -2.45 57.39 48.31
CA ARG A 3 -1.09 56.96 47.94
C ARG A 3 -0.98 56.83 46.42
N THR A 4 -0.42 57.86 45.80
CA THR A 4 0.06 57.88 44.41
C THR A 4 1.36 57.08 44.31
N ARG A 5 1.37 56.00 43.52
CA ARG A 5 2.61 55.29 43.12
C ARG A 5 3.09 55.84 41.79
N GLY A 6 4.21 56.55 41.82
CA GLY A 6 4.92 57.00 40.62
C GLY A 6 5.62 55.83 39.92
N ILE A 7 5.36 55.68 38.62
CA ILE A 7 6.06 54.75 37.73
C ILE A 7 7.15 55.55 37.03
N VAL A 8 8.41 55.26 37.36
CA VAL A 8 9.58 55.81 36.69
C VAL A 8 9.90 54.93 35.48
N SER A 9 9.58 55.42 34.28
CA SER A 9 10.01 54.80 33.03
C SER A 9 11.29 55.48 32.52
N ASN A 10 12.43 54.79 32.62
CA ASN A 10 13.59 55.14 31.81
C ASN A 10 14.45 53.90 31.57
N ARG A 11 14.31 53.30 30.38
CA ARG A 11 15.32 52.40 29.82
C ARG A 11 15.64 52.90 28.42
N HIS A 12 16.83 53.47 28.31
CA HIS A 12 17.45 53.86 27.05
C HIS A 12 17.55 52.63 26.13
N ASN A 13 16.85 52.73 24.99
CA ASN A 13 16.92 51.79 23.90
C ASN A 13 18.22 52.06 23.12
N THR A 14 19.33 51.48 23.57
CA THR A 14 20.59 51.48 22.80
C THR A 14 20.35 50.65 21.54
N GLY A 15 20.35 51.33 20.39
CA GLY A 15 20.11 50.74 19.08
C GLY A 15 20.89 49.44 18.89
N ARG A 16 20.16 48.37 18.55
CA ARG A 16 20.78 47.16 18.01
C ARG A 16 21.40 47.56 16.67
N PRO A 17 22.70 47.33 16.44
CA PRO A 17 23.29 47.57 15.15
C PRO A 17 22.58 46.71 14.12
N ILE A 18 22.26 47.34 12.98
CA ILE A 18 21.78 46.69 11.77
C ILE A 18 22.75 45.53 11.52
N LEU A 19 22.25 44.29 11.59
CA LEU A 19 23.01 43.13 11.19
C LEU A 19 23.23 43.27 9.69
N ASP A 20 24.40 43.77 9.32
CA ASP A 20 24.91 43.68 7.97
C ASP A 20 24.69 42.25 7.49
N ILE A 21 24.12 42.11 6.30
CA ILE A 21 23.91 40.83 5.64
C ILE A 21 25.30 40.26 5.35
N ILE A 22 25.88 39.56 6.33
CA ILE A 22 27.13 38.84 6.14
C ILE A 22 26.85 37.80 5.06
N ALA A 23 27.46 37.99 3.89
CA ALA A 23 27.36 37.04 2.79
C ALA A 23 27.63 35.63 3.32
N SER A 24 26.77 34.68 2.95
CA SER A 24 26.94 33.29 3.40
C SER A 24 28.30 32.78 2.93
N PRO A 25 29.16 32.25 3.84
CA PRO A 25 30.50 31.82 3.47
C PRO A 25 30.48 30.70 2.44
N MET A 26 31.50 30.67 1.59
CA MET A 26 31.60 29.68 0.51
C MET A 26 31.98 28.30 1.07
N LEU A 27 31.49 27.23 0.46
CA LEU A 27 31.86 25.87 0.88
C LEU A 27 33.37 25.68 0.70
N ASN A 28 34.02 25.13 1.73
CA ASN A 28 35.47 24.98 1.88
C ASN A 28 36.27 26.27 2.09
N GLU A 29 35.60 27.41 2.28
CA GLU A 29 36.26 28.62 2.75
C GLU A 29 36.97 28.33 4.08
N THR A 30 38.19 28.84 4.25
CA THR A 30 38.93 28.69 5.50
C THR A 30 39.22 30.04 6.14
N VAL A 31 38.85 30.18 7.40
CA VAL A 31 39.07 31.40 8.20
C VAL A 31 39.86 31.07 9.46
N PRO A 32 40.68 32.00 9.95
CA PRO A 32 41.34 31.84 11.25
C PRO A 32 40.29 31.90 12.38
N ALA A 33 40.58 31.30 13.52
CA ALA A 33 39.65 31.21 14.66
C ALA A 33 39.20 32.60 15.15
N GLU A 34 40.11 33.56 15.08
CA GLU A 34 39.95 34.95 15.49
C GLU A 34 38.81 35.63 14.73
N SER A 35 38.67 35.36 13.43
CA SER A 35 37.57 35.87 12.60
C SER A 35 36.19 35.35 13.00
N LEU A 36 36.13 34.25 13.77
CA LEU A 36 34.90 33.68 14.31
C LEU A 36 34.70 33.99 15.79
N GLY A 37 35.52 34.88 16.38
CA GLY A 37 35.50 35.17 17.81
C GLY A 37 35.94 33.99 18.68
N LYS A 38 36.80 33.11 18.15
CA LYS A 38 37.30 31.92 18.87
C LYS A 38 38.77 32.07 19.21
N ALA A 39 39.16 31.62 20.40
CA ALA A 39 40.55 31.66 20.86
C ALA A 39 41.42 30.54 20.25
N GLY A 40 42.68 30.88 19.96
CA GLY A 40 43.77 29.97 19.59
C GLY A 40 44.00 29.82 18.07
N GLY A 41 45.22 29.51 17.65
CA GLY A 41 45.67 29.52 16.24
C GLY A 41 45.16 28.40 15.31
N ASN A 42 43.95 27.86 15.54
CA ASN A 42 43.35 26.86 14.64
C ASN A 42 42.66 27.54 13.46
N ARG A 43 42.70 26.91 12.28
CA ARG A 43 41.85 27.31 11.15
C ARG A 43 40.49 26.61 11.23
N PHE A 44 39.45 27.26 10.76
CA PHE A 44 38.12 26.67 10.56
C PHE A 44 37.82 26.59 9.08
N ILE A 45 37.07 25.57 8.67
CA ILE A 45 36.58 25.40 7.31
C ILE A 45 35.05 25.40 7.32
N TRP A 46 34.43 26.11 6.38
CA TRP A 46 32.98 26.08 6.20
C TRP A 46 32.61 24.82 5.43
N PHE A 47 31.97 23.85 6.10
CA PHE A 47 31.75 22.52 5.53
C PHE A 47 30.34 21.98 5.83
N ALA A 48 29.75 21.30 4.85
CA ALA A 48 28.45 20.63 4.97
C ALA A 48 28.62 19.20 5.49
N CYS A 49 28.04 18.91 6.65
CA CYS A 49 28.14 17.57 7.25
C CYS A 49 27.55 16.49 6.32
N LEU A 50 28.29 15.41 6.07
CA LEU A 50 27.82 14.32 5.20
C LEU A 50 26.56 13.59 5.69
N THR A 51 26.23 13.71 6.97
CA THR A 51 25.08 13.02 7.57
C THR A 51 23.82 13.87 7.60
N CYS A 52 23.94 15.15 7.97
CA CYS A 52 22.79 16.03 8.12
C CYS A 52 22.69 17.10 7.03
N GLY A 53 23.68 17.22 6.14
CA GLY A 53 23.72 18.20 5.05
C GLY A 53 23.92 19.66 5.48
N LEU A 54 23.76 19.98 6.77
CA LEU A 54 23.80 21.36 7.26
C LEU A 54 25.24 21.92 7.32
N PRO A 55 25.53 23.04 6.61
CA PRO A 55 26.83 23.69 6.59
C PRO A 55 27.13 24.40 7.92
N ARG A 56 28.41 24.38 8.32
CA ARG A 56 28.90 25.10 9.51
C ARG A 56 30.42 25.22 9.49
N TRP A 57 30.95 26.14 10.30
CA TRP A 57 32.38 26.22 10.60
C TRP A 57 32.81 25.04 11.48
N ILE A 58 33.72 24.21 10.98
CA ILE A 58 34.35 23.11 11.72
C ILE A 58 35.86 23.31 11.82
N LYS A 59 36.49 22.82 12.88
CA LYS A 59 37.95 22.93 13.05
C LYS A 59 38.65 22.19 11.91
N ASN A 60 39.50 22.89 11.16
CA ASN A 60 40.31 22.32 10.10
C ASN A 60 41.46 21.53 10.75
N LYS A 61 41.26 20.22 10.90
CA LYS A 61 42.27 19.30 11.41
C LYS A 61 42.90 18.58 10.23
N PRO A 62 44.22 18.34 10.22
CA PRO A 62 44.81 17.45 9.22
C PRO A 62 44.02 16.14 9.24
N VAL A 63 43.56 15.78 8.03
CA VAL A 63 42.83 14.58 7.54
C VAL A 63 42.99 13.45 8.56
N TYR A 64 42.00 12.72 9.10
CA TYR A 64 41.34 11.57 8.43
C TYR A 64 39.96 11.17 9.03
N LYS A 65 39.42 11.80 10.10
CA LYS A 65 38.17 11.30 10.75
C LYS A 65 37.18 12.35 11.27
N SER A 66 37.57 13.62 11.36
CA SER A 66 36.75 14.64 12.05
C SER A 66 36.09 15.68 11.14
N ILE A 67 36.52 15.78 9.88
CA ILE A 67 36.00 16.82 8.96
C ILE A 67 34.67 16.39 8.34
N LEU A 68 34.39 15.10 8.22
CA LEU A 68 33.25 14.58 7.47
C LEU A 68 31.88 14.76 8.16
N HIS A 69 31.89 14.93 9.50
CA HIS A 69 30.67 15.02 10.29
C HIS A 69 30.72 16.24 11.21
N CYS A 70 29.58 16.92 11.37
CA CYS A 70 29.48 17.95 12.39
C CYS A 70 29.66 17.34 13.79
N PRO A 71 30.07 18.12 14.81
CA PRO A 71 30.27 17.60 16.17
C PRO A 71 29.04 16.85 16.73
N HIS A 72 27.84 17.28 16.35
CA HIS A 72 26.59 16.63 16.73
C HIS A 72 26.44 15.23 16.10
N CYS A 73 26.63 15.12 14.77
CA CYS A 73 26.59 13.83 14.08
C CYS A 73 27.78 12.94 14.48
N GLN A 74 28.96 13.52 14.73
CA GLN A 74 30.15 12.77 15.13
C GLN A 74 29.96 12.05 16.48
N LYS A 75 29.26 12.68 17.45
CA LYS A 75 28.89 12.01 18.71
C LYS A 75 28.01 10.78 18.45
N ARG A 76 26.99 10.89 17.59
CA ARG A 76 26.14 9.75 17.18
C ARG A 76 26.92 8.61 16.51
N PHE A 77 27.99 8.91 15.78
CA PHE A 77 28.84 7.88 15.16
C PHE A 77 29.82 7.22 16.14
N ARG A 78 30.29 7.94 17.17
CA ARG A 78 31.25 7.39 18.15
C ARG A 78 30.68 6.27 19.01
N ASP A 79 29.36 6.23 19.19
CA ASP A 79 28.69 5.16 19.93
C ASP A 79 28.66 3.83 19.14
N CYS A 80 29.05 3.84 17.86
CA CYS A 80 29.18 2.66 17.01
C CYS A 80 30.64 2.16 16.97
N ARG A 81 31.23 1.79 18.11
CA ARG A 81 32.64 1.30 18.22
C ARG A 81 32.95 -0.02 17.49
N LYS A 82 31.99 -0.63 16.78
CA LYS A 82 32.21 -1.90 16.04
C LYS A 82 32.62 -1.73 14.58
N TYR A 83 32.68 -0.51 14.03
CA TYR A 83 33.09 -0.31 12.64
C TYR A 83 34.61 -0.08 12.52
N LYS A 84 35.36 -1.14 12.18
CA LYS A 84 36.73 -1.04 11.64
C LYS A 84 36.61 -0.80 10.13
N PRO A 85 36.95 0.38 9.60
CA PRO A 85 37.03 0.55 8.15
C PRO A 85 38.18 -0.32 7.64
N ASP A 86 37.85 -1.24 6.74
CA ASP A 86 38.79 -2.11 6.07
C ASP A 86 39.73 -1.25 5.20
N SER A 87 41.04 -1.42 5.37
CA SER A 87 42.08 -0.56 4.77
C SER A 87 42.17 -0.66 3.25
N LYS A 88 41.35 -1.51 2.63
CA LYS A 88 41.30 -1.74 1.18
C LYS A 88 40.10 -1.10 0.48
N ASN A 89 39.20 -0.42 1.21
CA ASN A 89 38.01 0.15 0.59
C ASN A 89 38.26 1.59 0.12
N SER A 90 38.26 1.80 -1.19
CA SER A 90 38.46 3.07 -1.90
C SER A 90 37.35 4.11 -1.67
N LEU A 91 36.53 3.95 -0.62
CA LEU A 91 35.40 4.82 -0.28
C LEU A 91 35.79 6.28 0.00
N HIS A 92 37.09 6.55 0.23
CA HIS A 92 37.61 7.91 0.39
C HIS A 92 37.73 8.69 -0.93
N LYS A 93 37.72 8.04 -2.10
CA LYS A 93 37.74 8.76 -3.40
C LYS A 93 36.38 9.35 -3.80
N THR A 94 35.27 8.82 -3.30
CA THR A 94 33.92 9.30 -3.67
C THR A 94 33.45 10.50 -2.85
N VAL A 95 34.10 10.79 -1.71
CA VAL A 95 33.74 11.92 -0.84
C VAL A 95 34.25 13.27 -1.37
N LEU A 96 35.12 13.27 -2.38
CA LEU A 96 35.57 14.48 -3.11
C LEU A 96 34.75 14.78 -4.38
N ALA A 97 33.67 14.04 -4.63
CA ALA A 97 32.64 14.47 -5.57
C ALA A 97 31.65 15.40 -4.87
N THR A 98 32.13 16.55 -4.36
CA THR A 98 31.35 17.79 -4.27
C THR A 98 31.08 18.37 -5.66
N ALA A 99 30.88 17.50 -6.65
CA ALA A 99 30.16 17.83 -7.86
C ALA A 99 28.69 17.77 -7.45
N THR A 100 28.00 18.90 -7.58
CA THR A 100 26.55 19.04 -7.44
C THR A 100 25.85 17.80 -7.99
N LEU A 101 25.38 16.90 -7.11
CA LEU A 101 24.63 15.72 -7.55
C LEU A 101 23.41 16.22 -8.31
N ARG A 102 23.35 15.91 -9.59
CA ARG A 102 22.25 16.29 -10.47
C ARG A 102 21.18 15.22 -10.38
N ILE A 103 19.92 15.65 -10.42
CA ILE A 103 18.81 14.71 -10.56
C ILE A 103 19.06 13.89 -11.84
N GLY A 104 19.04 12.58 -11.72
CA GLY A 104 19.39 11.64 -12.79
C GLY A 104 20.77 11.01 -12.67
N ASP A 105 21.64 11.48 -11.77
CA ASP A 105 22.95 10.86 -11.54
C ASP A 105 22.80 9.38 -11.17
N VAL A 106 23.71 8.55 -11.67
CA VAL A 106 23.65 7.09 -11.53
C VAL A 106 24.89 6.59 -10.80
N ILE A 107 24.70 5.74 -9.79
CA ILE A 107 25.79 5.18 -9.00
C ILE A 107 25.58 3.68 -8.73
N ARG A 108 26.67 2.92 -8.51
CA ARG A 108 26.54 1.54 -8.03
C ARG A 108 26.25 1.57 -6.55
N GLY A 109 25.38 0.67 -6.10
CA GLY A 109 24.98 0.60 -4.69
C GLY A 109 26.17 0.37 -3.75
N THR A 110 27.19 -0.36 -4.19
CA THR A 110 28.44 -0.57 -3.43
C THR A 110 29.12 0.74 -3.05
N ASP A 111 29.05 1.75 -3.90
CA ASP A 111 29.72 3.05 -3.69
C ASP A 111 29.00 3.89 -2.62
N ILE A 112 27.75 3.55 -2.30
CA ILE A 112 26.91 4.18 -1.28
C ILE A 112 26.59 3.23 -0.10
N GLY A 113 27.36 2.14 0.06
CA GLY A 113 27.17 1.18 1.15
C GLY A 113 25.88 0.36 1.06
N ARG A 114 25.37 0.12 -0.16
CA ARG A 114 24.19 -0.70 -0.46
C ARG A 114 24.54 -1.92 -1.32
N GLN A 115 23.56 -2.80 -1.53
CA GLN A 115 23.69 -3.96 -2.42
C GLN A 115 24.17 -3.56 -3.82
N ASN A 116 24.95 -4.43 -4.49
CA ASN A 116 25.49 -4.22 -5.85
C ASN A 116 24.38 -4.15 -6.92
N LYS A 117 23.69 -3.01 -6.96
CA LYS A 117 22.58 -2.65 -7.84
C LYS A 117 22.71 -1.18 -8.22
N ILE A 118 22.19 -0.83 -9.39
CA ILE A 118 22.22 0.55 -9.88
C ILE A 118 21.22 1.40 -9.10
N HIS A 119 21.68 2.56 -8.63
CA HIS A 119 20.87 3.58 -7.99
C HIS A 119 20.90 4.87 -8.80
N VAL A 120 19.82 5.63 -8.75
CA VAL A 120 19.65 6.92 -9.42
C VAL A 120 19.31 7.97 -8.37
N TRP A 121 19.89 9.16 -8.47
CA TRP A 121 19.58 10.30 -7.62
C TRP A 121 18.32 10.98 -8.12
N LEU A 122 17.22 10.91 -7.36
CA LEU A 122 15.92 11.44 -7.79
C LEU A 122 15.31 12.36 -6.72
N ALA A 123 14.67 13.43 -7.17
CA ALA A 123 13.77 14.22 -6.33
C ALA A 123 12.44 13.47 -6.12
N CYS A 124 11.90 13.55 -4.91
CA CYS A 124 10.57 13.00 -4.62
C CYS A 124 9.51 13.79 -5.39
N PRO A 125 8.67 13.15 -6.23
CA PRO A 125 7.66 13.85 -7.02
C PRO A 125 6.53 14.46 -6.18
N GLU A 126 6.37 14.03 -4.91
CA GLU A 126 5.31 14.56 -4.04
C GLU A 126 5.70 15.77 -3.21
N CYS A 127 6.92 15.78 -2.69
CA CYS A 127 7.34 16.84 -1.77
C CYS A 127 8.47 17.69 -2.30
N SER A 128 9.24 17.21 -3.27
CA SER A 128 10.43 17.87 -3.83
C SER A 128 11.50 18.30 -2.82
N LYS A 129 11.36 17.98 -1.53
CA LYS A 129 12.21 18.52 -0.44
C LYS A 129 13.59 17.86 -0.36
N HIS A 130 13.68 16.55 -0.66
CA HIS A 130 14.89 15.79 -0.42
C HIS A 130 15.16 14.82 -1.58
N PRO A 131 16.13 15.11 -2.47
CA PRO A 131 16.58 14.12 -3.42
C PRO A 131 17.29 12.97 -2.68
N HIS A 132 17.16 11.76 -3.21
CA HIS A 132 17.66 10.55 -2.56
C HIS A 132 18.03 9.47 -3.58
N TRP A 133 18.88 8.53 -3.17
CA TRP A 133 19.28 7.39 -3.98
C TRP A 133 18.17 6.33 -4.04
N VAL A 134 17.62 6.15 -5.23
CA VAL A 134 16.55 5.19 -5.56
C VAL A 134 17.11 4.05 -6.38
N ARG A 135 16.71 2.81 -6.11
CA ARG A 135 17.11 1.65 -6.93
C ARG A 135 16.43 1.72 -8.31
N LYS A 136 17.19 1.58 -9.40
CA LYS A 136 16.70 1.65 -10.81
C LYS A 136 15.70 0.54 -11.22
N ARG A 137 15.16 -0.28 -10.29
CA ARG A 137 14.42 -1.51 -10.62
C ARG A 137 12.90 -1.37 -10.83
N ASN A 138 12.25 -0.24 -10.57
CA ASN A 138 10.84 -0.06 -10.91
C ASN A 138 10.40 1.43 -10.80
N PRO A 139 9.84 2.06 -11.85
CA PRO A 139 9.49 3.49 -11.83
C PRO A 139 8.38 3.88 -10.84
N LEU A 140 7.55 2.95 -10.35
CA LEU A 140 6.35 3.32 -9.57
C LEU A 140 6.54 3.35 -8.05
N ARG A 141 7.42 2.51 -7.48
CA ARG A 141 7.63 2.44 -6.02
C ARG A 141 8.94 3.07 -5.56
N GLY A 142 9.86 3.33 -6.49
CA GLY A 142 11.18 3.87 -6.16
C GLY A 142 11.19 5.38 -5.95
N ASN A 143 10.30 6.13 -6.59
CA ASN A 143 10.53 7.57 -6.78
C ASN A 143 10.16 8.43 -5.56
N LEU A 144 9.45 7.89 -4.58
CA LEU A 144 9.04 8.62 -3.38
C LEU A 144 10.12 8.56 -2.31
N CYS A 145 10.39 9.69 -1.65
CA CYS A 145 11.24 9.71 -0.47
C CYS A 145 10.64 8.84 0.66
N PRO A 146 11.45 8.37 1.62
CA PRO A 146 10.97 7.52 2.71
C PRO A 146 9.77 8.09 3.48
N GLU A 147 9.72 9.41 3.68
CA GLU A 147 8.60 10.08 4.35
C GLU A 147 7.31 9.99 3.51
N CYS A 148 7.37 10.30 2.22
CA CYS A 148 6.21 10.25 1.34
C CYS A 148 5.74 8.80 1.11
N ALA A 149 6.67 7.87 0.89
CA ALA A 149 6.38 6.44 0.75
C ALA A 149 5.74 5.84 2.02
N ASN A 150 5.96 6.46 3.19
CA ASN A 150 5.36 6.02 4.45
C ASN A 150 3.96 6.59 4.72
N LYS A 151 3.48 7.56 3.93
CA LYS A 151 2.12 8.08 4.08
C LYS A 151 1.08 6.97 3.84
N PRO A 152 -0.06 6.97 4.58
CA PRO A 152 -1.11 5.95 4.44
C PRO A 152 -1.63 5.75 3.01
N GLU A 153 -1.66 6.82 2.21
CA GLU A 153 -2.11 6.81 0.82
C GLU A 153 -1.24 5.96 -0.13
N HIS A 154 0.04 5.75 0.19
CA HIS A 154 0.97 4.92 -0.59
C HIS A 154 1.15 3.51 -0.05
N LYS A 155 0.65 3.24 1.17
CA LYS A 155 0.67 1.91 1.77
C LYS A 155 -0.29 0.97 1.02
N PRO A 156 -0.13 -0.36 1.16
CA PRO A 156 -1.11 -1.32 0.64
C PRO A 156 -2.54 -0.94 1.09
N GLY A 157 -3.44 -0.81 0.13
CA GLY A 157 -4.81 -0.35 0.37
C GLY A 157 -4.97 1.16 0.56
N GLY A 158 -3.94 1.96 0.29
CA GLY A 158 -4.05 3.41 0.13
C GLY A 158 -4.41 3.80 -1.31
N VAL A 159 -5.04 4.97 -1.47
CA VAL A 159 -5.60 5.45 -2.75
C VAL A 159 -4.56 5.65 -3.87
N LYS A 160 -3.29 5.87 -3.53
CA LYS A 160 -2.18 6.05 -4.47
C LYS A 160 -1.37 4.76 -4.69
N CYS A 161 -1.74 3.66 -4.04
CA CYS A 161 -1.08 2.38 -4.26
C CYS A 161 -1.42 1.86 -5.66
N GLY A 162 -0.45 1.39 -6.44
CA GLY A 162 -0.72 0.85 -7.79
C GLY A 162 -1.65 -0.38 -7.82
N THR A 163 -1.89 -1.02 -6.68
CA THR A 163 -2.86 -2.12 -6.52
C THR A 163 -4.23 -1.62 -6.02
N TRP A 164 -4.42 -0.32 -5.84
CA TRP A 164 -5.68 0.28 -5.42
C TRP A 164 -6.72 0.13 -6.53
N ARG A 165 -7.77 -0.65 -6.24
CA ARG A 165 -8.92 -0.84 -7.14
C ARG A 165 -10.16 -0.17 -6.55
N GLY A 166 -10.04 1.11 -6.22
CA GLY A 166 -11.11 1.85 -5.54
C GLY A 166 -11.42 1.35 -4.13
N GLY A 167 -10.46 0.70 -3.46
CA GLY A 167 -10.67 0.11 -2.14
C GLY A 167 -11.44 -1.20 -2.13
N ARG A 168 -11.60 -1.80 -3.31
CA ARG A 168 -12.28 -3.09 -3.49
C ARG A 168 -11.28 -4.23 -3.44
N HIS A 169 -11.58 -5.26 -2.65
CA HIS A 169 -10.81 -6.51 -2.63
C HIS A 169 -11.75 -7.69 -2.34
N ALA A 170 -11.41 -8.88 -2.81
CA ALA A 170 -12.16 -10.10 -2.48
C ALA A 170 -11.70 -10.65 -1.12
N ASN A 171 -12.63 -11.08 -0.27
CA ASN A 171 -12.32 -11.82 0.94
C ASN A 171 -12.01 -13.30 0.62
N HIS A 172 -11.63 -14.09 1.63
CA HIS A 172 -11.34 -15.51 1.48
C HIS A 172 -12.55 -16.34 1.02
N GLU A 173 -13.77 -15.85 1.22
CA GLU A 173 -15.03 -16.47 0.78
C GLU A 173 -15.41 -16.08 -0.66
N GLY A 174 -14.70 -15.11 -1.27
CA GLY A 174 -14.96 -14.61 -2.62
C GLY A 174 -15.89 -13.39 -2.71
N TYR A 175 -16.40 -12.88 -1.58
CA TYR A 175 -17.19 -11.64 -1.55
C TYR A 175 -16.31 -10.41 -1.70
N MET A 176 -16.81 -9.41 -2.41
CA MET A 176 -16.13 -8.12 -2.50
C MET A 176 -16.34 -7.29 -1.23
N VAL A 177 -15.25 -6.75 -0.71
CA VAL A 177 -15.21 -5.81 0.41
C VAL A 177 -14.80 -4.45 -0.13
N VAL A 178 -15.59 -3.42 0.17
CA VAL A 178 -15.35 -2.03 -0.21
C VAL A 178 -14.86 -1.25 1.01
N ARG A 179 -13.70 -0.62 0.90
CA ARG A 179 -13.17 0.28 1.94
C ARG A 179 -14.00 1.57 1.97
N ILE A 180 -14.50 1.93 3.15
CA ILE A 180 -15.34 3.11 3.36
C ILE A 180 -14.64 4.08 4.31
N LEU A 181 -14.76 5.38 4.04
CA LEU A 181 -14.24 6.46 4.87
C LEU A 181 -15.14 6.70 6.10
N SER A 182 -14.55 7.18 7.19
CA SER A 182 -15.26 7.43 8.46
C SER A 182 -16.37 8.49 8.38
N ASN A 183 -16.34 9.36 7.37
CA ASN A 183 -17.35 10.38 7.11
C ASN A 183 -18.51 9.89 6.23
N SER A 184 -18.48 8.64 5.76
CA SER A 184 -19.58 8.08 4.96
C SER A 184 -20.81 7.83 5.84
N PRO A 185 -22.03 8.11 5.36
CA PRO A 185 -23.26 7.79 6.09
C PRO A 185 -23.42 6.28 6.37
N PHE A 186 -22.75 5.43 5.60
CA PHE A 186 -22.79 3.97 5.76
C PHE A 186 -21.66 3.41 6.65
N TYR A 187 -20.81 4.27 7.23
CA TYR A 187 -19.64 3.82 8.00
C TYR A 187 -19.99 2.97 9.23
N SER A 188 -21.18 3.17 9.81
CA SER A 188 -21.68 2.38 10.95
C SER A 188 -21.85 0.89 10.62
N MET A 189 -22.00 0.53 9.34
CA MET A 189 -22.05 -0.86 8.87
C MET A 189 -20.66 -1.48 8.66
N SER A 190 -19.59 -0.69 8.76
CA SER A 190 -18.24 -1.14 8.45
C SER A 190 -17.62 -1.98 9.55
N GLN A 191 -16.89 -3.02 9.14
CA GLN A 191 -16.03 -3.80 10.01
C GLN A 191 -14.58 -3.53 9.61
N ARG A 192 -13.79 -2.97 10.53
CA ARG A 192 -12.38 -2.56 10.29
C ARG A 192 -12.24 -1.62 9.07
N GLY A 193 -13.24 -0.76 8.83
CA GLY A 193 -13.28 0.19 7.71
C GLY A 193 -13.62 -0.42 6.35
N GLY A 194 -14.13 -1.66 6.30
CA GLY A 194 -14.64 -2.30 5.09
C GLY A 194 -16.11 -2.74 5.24
N ILE A 195 -16.88 -2.68 4.15
CA ILE A 195 -18.26 -3.18 4.07
C ILE A 195 -18.35 -4.20 2.94
N LEU A 196 -19.09 -5.29 3.13
CA LEU A 196 -19.40 -6.22 2.04
C LEU A 196 -20.21 -5.50 0.96
N GLU A 197 -19.77 -5.61 -0.30
CA GLU A 197 -20.31 -4.81 -1.40
C GLU A 197 -21.82 -5.02 -1.61
N HIS A 198 -22.30 -6.27 -1.52
CA HIS A 198 -23.73 -6.55 -1.61
C HIS A 198 -24.55 -5.85 -0.49
N ARG A 199 -24.00 -5.72 0.72
CA ARG A 199 -24.64 -4.97 1.82
C ARG A 199 -24.66 -3.49 1.53
N LEU A 200 -23.57 -2.95 0.99
CA LEU A 200 -23.47 -1.53 0.64
C LEU A 200 -24.48 -1.17 -0.47
N VAL A 201 -24.58 -2.00 -1.52
CA VAL A 201 -25.54 -1.78 -2.61
C VAL A 201 -26.98 -1.78 -2.09
N MET A 202 -27.34 -2.74 -1.23
CA MET A 202 -28.68 -2.78 -0.65
C MET A 202 -28.94 -1.58 0.29
N ALA A 203 -27.97 -1.19 1.12
CA ALA A 203 -28.09 -0.01 1.99
C ALA A 203 -28.30 1.29 1.19
N GLN A 204 -27.58 1.44 0.06
CA GLN A 204 -27.74 2.57 -0.85
C GLN A 204 -29.12 2.56 -1.51
N HIS A 205 -29.62 1.40 -1.93
CA HIS A 205 -30.95 1.27 -2.51
C HIS A 205 -32.06 1.63 -1.51
N LEU A 206 -31.92 1.26 -0.24
CA LEU A 206 -32.88 1.59 0.82
C LEU A 206 -32.73 3.01 1.37
N GLY A 207 -31.62 3.70 1.07
CA GLY A 207 -31.31 5.01 1.64
C GLY A 207 -31.03 5.01 3.15
N ARG A 208 -30.72 3.86 3.76
CA ARG A 208 -30.39 3.74 5.19
C ARG A 208 -29.34 2.67 5.45
N CYS A 209 -28.71 2.72 6.62
CA CYS A 209 -27.84 1.64 7.07
C CYS A 209 -28.65 0.36 7.34
N LEU A 210 -28.05 -0.79 7.00
CA LEU A 210 -28.57 -2.10 7.38
C LEU A 210 -28.14 -2.44 8.80
N HIS A 211 -29.05 -3.01 9.57
CA HIS A 211 -28.75 -3.59 10.87
C HIS A 211 -27.90 -4.86 10.74
N SER A 212 -27.24 -5.26 11.83
CA SER A 212 -26.40 -6.45 11.86
C SER A 212 -27.18 -7.76 11.63
N TRP A 213 -28.47 -7.80 12.01
CA TRP A 213 -29.36 -8.94 11.82
C TRP A 213 -30.04 -8.97 10.44
N GLU A 214 -29.96 -7.90 9.67
CA GLU A 214 -30.45 -7.87 8.30
C GLU A 214 -29.44 -8.58 7.40
N ILE A 215 -29.86 -9.71 6.81
CA ILE A 215 -29.00 -10.55 5.97
C ILE A 215 -29.34 -10.31 4.51
N ILE A 216 -28.32 -10.23 3.66
CA ILE A 216 -28.51 -10.16 2.21
C ILE A 216 -28.20 -11.53 1.63
N HIS A 217 -29.18 -12.07 0.90
CA HIS A 217 -29.08 -13.35 0.21
C HIS A 217 -28.93 -13.11 -1.30
N HIS A 218 -28.01 -13.82 -1.93
CA HIS A 218 -27.91 -13.86 -3.39
C HIS A 218 -28.91 -14.90 -3.91
N LYS A 219 -29.76 -14.54 -4.87
CA LYS A 219 -30.77 -15.43 -5.46
C LYS A 219 -30.20 -16.43 -6.47
N HIS A 220 -28.93 -16.29 -6.85
CA HIS A 220 -28.24 -17.17 -7.80
C HIS A 220 -28.92 -17.25 -9.18
N THR A 221 -29.41 -16.13 -9.70
CA THR A 221 -30.23 -16.11 -10.94
C THR A 221 -29.43 -16.33 -12.22
N LYS A 222 -28.17 -15.88 -12.27
CA LYS A 222 -27.34 -15.87 -13.50
C LYS A 222 -26.18 -16.86 -13.48
N PHE A 223 -25.61 -17.10 -12.31
CA PHE A 223 -24.39 -17.89 -12.15
C PHE A 223 -24.63 -19.08 -11.24
N PRO A 224 -23.87 -20.18 -11.40
CA PRO A 224 -24.00 -21.34 -10.52
C PRO A 224 -23.80 -20.96 -9.06
N ARG A 225 -24.59 -21.60 -8.19
CA ARG A 225 -24.53 -21.39 -6.76
C ARG A 225 -23.12 -21.55 -6.23
N GLY A 226 -22.69 -20.60 -5.39
CA GLY A 226 -21.38 -20.64 -4.74
C GLY A 226 -20.20 -20.30 -5.66
N SER A 227 -20.44 -20.06 -6.95
CA SER A 227 -19.39 -19.59 -7.85
C SER A 227 -18.90 -18.18 -7.44
N THR A 228 -17.62 -17.90 -7.66
CA THR A 228 -17.06 -16.55 -7.40
C THR A 228 -17.78 -15.47 -8.20
N LYS A 229 -18.26 -15.81 -9.42
CA LYS A 229 -19.00 -14.88 -10.27
C LYS A 229 -20.33 -14.48 -9.65
N ASP A 230 -21.02 -15.44 -9.03
CA ASP A 230 -22.28 -15.19 -8.33
C ASP A 230 -22.10 -14.27 -7.11
N LYS A 231 -21.09 -14.56 -6.27
CA LYS A 231 -20.80 -13.75 -5.06
C LYS A 231 -20.39 -12.30 -5.36
N GLN A 232 -20.00 -12.03 -6.61
CA GLN A 232 -19.63 -10.71 -7.11
C GLN A 232 -20.77 -10.02 -7.89
N ASP A 233 -21.88 -10.72 -8.16
CA ASP A 233 -23.04 -10.21 -8.87
C ASP A 233 -24.01 -9.50 -7.90
N ASN A 234 -23.69 -8.23 -7.61
CA ASN A 234 -24.44 -7.38 -6.68
C ASN A 234 -25.57 -6.59 -7.36
N ARG A 235 -26.12 -7.07 -8.49
CA ARG A 235 -27.31 -6.46 -9.10
C ARG A 235 -28.51 -6.63 -8.18
N LEU A 236 -29.33 -5.58 -8.01
CA LEU A 236 -30.45 -5.58 -7.07
C LEU A 236 -31.43 -6.74 -7.29
N ASP A 237 -31.70 -7.11 -8.55
CA ASP A 237 -32.57 -8.24 -8.88
C ASP A 237 -32.05 -9.59 -8.33
N ASN A 238 -30.73 -9.71 -8.19
CA ASN A 238 -30.05 -10.89 -7.65
C ASN A 238 -29.90 -10.86 -6.12
N LEU A 239 -30.27 -9.77 -5.46
CA LEU A 239 -30.16 -9.62 -4.00
C LEU A 239 -31.56 -9.70 -3.36
N GLU A 240 -31.62 -10.29 -2.17
CA GLU A 240 -32.82 -10.33 -1.35
C GLU A 240 -32.47 -9.96 0.09
N LEU A 241 -33.21 -9.02 0.66
CA LEU A 241 -33.08 -8.63 2.06
C LEU A 241 -33.94 -9.57 2.93
N ILE A 242 -33.29 -10.29 3.83
CA ILE A 242 -33.94 -11.18 4.79
C ILE A 242 -33.81 -10.59 6.19
N GLN A 243 -34.95 -10.23 6.78
CA GLN A 243 -35.02 -9.60 8.10
C GLN A 243 -34.89 -10.60 9.25
N VAL A 244 -35.20 -11.88 9.01
CA VAL A 244 -35.23 -12.92 10.03
C VAL A 244 -34.13 -13.94 9.75
N PRO A 245 -33.08 -14.04 10.59
CA PRO A 245 -31.96 -14.95 10.36
C PRO A 245 -32.36 -16.41 10.15
N LEU A 246 -33.39 -16.89 10.84
CA LEU A 246 -33.92 -18.25 10.67
C LEU A 246 -34.44 -18.50 9.24
N LYS A 247 -35.03 -17.50 8.59
CA LYS A 247 -35.50 -17.62 7.20
C LYS A 247 -34.33 -17.77 6.23
N HIS A 248 -33.20 -17.12 6.50
CA HIS A 248 -32.02 -17.22 5.64
C HIS A 248 -31.44 -18.63 5.63
N VAL A 249 -31.35 -19.28 6.80
CA VAL A 249 -30.89 -20.68 6.89
C VAL A 249 -31.83 -21.61 6.13
N ALA A 250 -33.15 -21.46 6.35
CA ALA A 250 -34.16 -22.26 5.67
C ALA A 250 -34.12 -22.09 4.13
N ILE A 251 -33.96 -20.86 3.63
CA ILE A 251 -33.83 -20.58 2.19
C ILE A 251 -32.59 -21.27 1.63
N ILE A 252 -31.43 -21.14 2.29
CA ILE A 252 -30.19 -21.79 1.87
C ILE A 252 -30.37 -23.31 1.77
N GLU A 253 -30.99 -23.92 2.77
CA GLU A 253 -31.22 -25.37 2.80
C GLU A 253 -32.18 -25.83 1.70
N LEU A 254 -33.29 -25.12 1.51
CA LEU A 254 -34.27 -25.43 0.48
C LEU A 254 -33.67 -25.34 -0.93
N GLU A 255 -32.91 -24.29 -1.20
CA GLU A 255 -32.24 -24.14 -2.49
C GLU A 255 -31.16 -25.21 -2.72
N LYS A 256 -30.39 -25.60 -1.68
CA LYS A 256 -29.44 -26.73 -1.79
C LYS A 256 -30.16 -28.02 -2.14
N LYS A 257 -31.29 -28.28 -1.49
CA LYS A 257 -32.14 -29.44 -1.76
C LYS A 257 -32.71 -29.38 -3.18
N ALA A 258 -33.11 -28.20 -3.66
CA ALA A 258 -33.59 -28.02 -5.03
C ALA A 258 -32.52 -28.37 -6.07
N VAL A 259 -31.27 -27.90 -5.89
CA VAL A 259 -30.15 -28.27 -6.77
C VAL A 259 -29.91 -29.78 -6.77
N TYR A 260 -29.84 -30.40 -5.58
CA TYR A 260 -29.66 -31.85 -5.46
C TYR A 260 -30.78 -32.63 -6.18
N LEU A 261 -32.03 -32.22 -6.00
CA LEU A 261 -33.17 -32.88 -6.65
C LEU A 261 -33.13 -32.73 -8.17
N LEU A 262 -32.71 -31.56 -8.68
CA LEU A 262 -32.53 -31.36 -10.13
C LEU A 262 -31.48 -32.30 -10.71
N GLU A 263 -30.35 -32.49 -10.01
CA GLU A 263 -29.32 -33.45 -10.43
C GLU A 263 -29.86 -34.90 -10.45
N GLN A 264 -30.70 -35.28 -9.48
CA GLN A 264 -31.33 -36.61 -9.49
C GLN A 264 -32.32 -36.75 -10.66
N VAL A 265 -33.11 -35.71 -10.94
CA VAL A 265 -34.05 -35.69 -12.07
C VAL A 265 -33.30 -35.89 -13.40
N ASP A 266 -32.15 -35.25 -13.58
CA ASP A 266 -31.38 -35.39 -14.81
C ASP A 266 -30.75 -36.79 -14.96
N LYS A 267 -30.29 -37.40 -13.86
CA LYS A 267 -29.84 -38.81 -13.86
C LYS A 267 -30.96 -39.75 -14.26
N LEU A 268 -32.14 -39.61 -13.64
CA LEU A 268 -33.31 -40.43 -13.94
C LEU A 268 -33.78 -40.27 -15.40
N LYS A 269 -33.70 -39.06 -15.97
CA LYS A 269 -34.01 -38.84 -17.39
C LYS A 269 -33.10 -39.65 -18.31
N VAL A 270 -31.80 -39.74 -17.99
CA VAL A 270 -30.85 -40.55 -18.76
C VAL A 270 -31.19 -42.04 -18.66
N GLU A 271 -31.49 -42.53 -17.46
CA GLU A 271 -31.91 -43.92 -17.23
C GLU A 271 -33.18 -44.27 -17.99
N VAL A 272 -34.21 -43.41 -17.91
CA VAL A 272 -35.47 -43.60 -18.67
C VAL A 272 -35.21 -43.65 -20.17
N LYS A 273 -34.30 -42.81 -20.69
CA LYS A 273 -33.92 -42.84 -22.11
C LYS A 273 -33.25 -44.16 -22.49
N LEU A 274 -32.36 -44.68 -21.64
CA LEU A 274 -31.67 -45.95 -21.84
C LEU A 274 -32.67 -47.13 -21.81
N GLN A 275 -33.56 -47.17 -20.81
CA GLN A 275 -34.59 -48.20 -20.70
C GLN A 275 -35.53 -48.18 -21.91
N LYS A 276 -35.95 -47.00 -22.38
CA LYS A 276 -36.76 -46.86 -23.60
C LYS A 276 -36.03 -47.40 -24.83
N TRP A 277 -34.71 -47.22 -24.92
CA TRP A 277 -33.91 -47.79 -26.01
C TRP A 277 -33.84 -49.32 -25.92
N GLN A 278 -33.59 -49.88 -24.72
CA GLN A 278 -33.59 -51.33 -24.50
C GLN A 278 -34.93 -51.99 -24.83
N ILE A 279 -36.04 -51.37 -24.42
CA ILE A 279 -37.39 -51.87 -24.74
C ILE A 279 -37.62 -51.91 -26.26
N ARG A 280 -37.17 -50.89 -27.01
CA ARG A 280 -37.28 -50.87 -28.48
C ARG A 280 -36.50 -52.01 -29.12
N GLU A 281 -35.27 -52.22 -28.67
CA GLU A 281 -34.41 -53.28 -29.16
C GLU A 281 -35.02 -54.67 -28.91
N LEU A 282 -35.47 -54.93 -27.68
CA LEU A 282 -36.14 -56.20 -27.33
C LEU A 282 -37.44 -56.40 -28.12
N THR A 283 -38.20 -55.33 -28.35
CA THR A 283 -39.44 -55.38 -29.15
C THR A 283 -39.12 -55.78 -30.60
N GLU A 284 -38.07 -55.23 -31.19
CA GLU A 284 -37.63 -55.57 -32.54
C GLU A 284 -37.13 -57.01 -32.64
N GLN A 285 -36.33 -57.46 -31.67
CA GLN A 285 -35.88 -58.86 -31.59
C GLN A 285 -37.06 -59.83 -31.49
N THR A 286 -38.05 -59.51 -30.64
CA THR A 286 -39.28 -60.30 -30.50
C THR A 286 -40.07 -60.34 -31.81
N ARG A 287 -40.15 -59.21 -32.53
CA ARG A 287 -40.80 -59.12 -33.84
C ARG A 287 -40.13 -60.03 -34.88
N VAL A 288 -38.81 -60.00 -34.96
CA VAL A 288 -38.01 -60.86 -35.85
C VAL A 288 -38.22 -62.34 -35.53
N LEU A 289 -38.10 -62.74 -34.26
CA LEU A 289 -38.31 -64.12 -33.82
C LEU A 289 -39.72 -64.62 -34.14
N SER A 290 -40.75 -63.81 -33.88
CA SER A 290 -42.14 -64.17 -34.19
C SER A 290 -42.38 -64.38 -35.69
N THR A 291 -41.70 -63.62 -36.54
CA THR A 291 -41.79 -63.75 -38.01
C THR A 291 -41.11 -65.04 -38.48
N SER A 292 -39.96 -65.39 -37.89
CA SER A 292 -39.26 -66.65 -38.17
C SER A 292 -40.08 -67.88 -37.76
N LEU A 293 -40.70 -67.87 -36.58
CA LEU A 293 -41.55 -68.97 -36.11
C LEU A 293 -42.76 -69.21 -37.02
N LYS A 294 -43.40 -68.14 -37.50
CA LYS A 294 -44.52 -68.25 -38.45
C LYS A 294 -44.12 -68.88 -39.79
N ARG A 295 -42.89 -68.66 -40.25
CA ARG A 295 -42.37 -69.29 -41.49
C ARG A 295 -42.15 -70.79 -41.31
N VAL A 296 -41.63 -71.21 -40.16
CA VAL A 296 -41.37 -72.63 -39.86
C VAL A 296 -42.67 -73.43 -39.75
N GLY A 297 -43.71 -72.88 -39.09
CA GLY A 297 -44.99 -73.57 -38.92
C GLY A 297 -45.90 -73.61 -40.16
N ALA A 298 -45.54 -72.93 -41.25
CA ALA A 298 -46.28 -72.96 -42.52
C ALA A 298 -45.69 -73.93 -43.55
N SER A 299 -44.60 -74.62 -43.21
CA SER A 299 -43.93 -75.65 -44.02
C SER A 299 -44.37 -77.03 -43.55
#